data_AF-A0AAW6U0C3-F1
#
_entry.id   AF-A0AAW6U0C3-F1
#
_cell.length_a   1.000
_cell.length_b   1.000
_cell.length_c   1.000
_cell.angle_alpha   90.00
_cell.angle_beta   90.00
_cell.angle_gamma   90.00
#
_symmetry.space_group_name_H-M   'P 1'
#
loop_
_entity.id
_entity.type
_entity.pdbx_description
1 polymer ?
#
loop_
_entity_poly.entity_id
_entity_poly.type
_entity_poly.pdbx_seq_one_letter_code
_entity_poly.pdbx_strand_id
1 'polypeptide(L)'
;MGTRAHRGKYMRLSLLVLWMGVAAALSGCAASRNAVPSHLVSETHFAGIPNVRTGYNRYDPDIRESLVDGADCNFLALSGGGAKGAFGAGILCGWSETGTRPDFQIVTGVSTGALIAPFAFLGSGYDDELKTAYTTVGSKDIFRFRGPIGIFRIFRRESYVETKPLRELIEKMFTERELAAIAERHAAGRRLYVGTTNLDSHRFVIWDMGAIADSGHPEALDLFRKVLLASASIPGAFPPVYFPVEADGEKFDEMHVDGGVIAGVFGYGPRLFQTMQESRIAPERPCSIYVIMNGKLSSEYEQTDPRFIAIVDRSFSTLMRRKAWTDLSEIHSEAEKDDVRFRYVAIPETYVLSDKPGFDKDAMNKLFELGFVSARSGLVWDESIRIGP
;
A
#
# COMPACT_ATOMS: atom_id res chain seq x y z
N MET A 1 6.38 74.16 9.92
CA MET A 1 5.56 73.32 10.83
C MET A 1 4.98 72.17 10.03
N GLY A 2 5.39 70.90 10.11
CA GLY A 2 6.23 70.23 11.08
C GLY A 2 5.60 68.97 11.68
N THR A 3 4.79 68.17 10.96
CA THR A 3 4.16 66.95 11.54
C THR A 3 3.79 65.86 10.51
N ARG A 4 4.74 65.33 9.72
CA ARG A 4 4.47 64.08 8.95
C ARG A 4 5.60 63.04 8.91
N ALA A 5 6.76 63.30 9.53
CA ALA A 5 7.90 62.39 9.43
C ALA A 5 7.98 61.30 10.53
N HIS A 6 7.18 61.38 11.61
CA HIS A 6 7.36 60.48 12.76
C HIS A 6 6.49 59.21 12.78
N ARG A 7 5.43 59.09 11.96
CA ARG A 7 4.54 57.90 11.98
C ARG A 7 5.09 56.68 11.22
N GLY A 8 6.04 56.87 10.28
CA GLY A 8 6.56 55.76 9.46
C GLY A 8 7.57 54.84 10.16
N LYS A 9 8.35 55.36 11.12
CA LYS A 9 9.38 54.57 11.83
C LYS A 9 8.80 53.66 12.90
N TYR A 10 7.78 54.11 13.65
CA TYR A 10 7.13 53.28 14.68
C TYR A 10 6.29 52.15 14.10
N MET A 11 5.71 52.33 12.90
CA MET A 11 4.91 51.30 12.22
C MET A 11 5.77 50.19 11.61
N ARG A 12 6.98 50.51 11.14
CA ARG A 12 7.94 49.48 10.67
C ARG A 12 8.57 48.68 11.82
N LEU A 13 8.79 49.31 12.98
CA LEU A 13 9.35 48.62 14.15
C LEU A 13 8.31 47.69 14.82
N SER A 14 7.04 48.08 14.86
CA SER A 14 5.95 47.23 15.38
C SER A 14 5.63 46.05 14.47
N LEU A 15 5.75 46.20 13.14
CA LEU A 15 5.66 45.08 12.20
C LEU A 15 6.84 44.11 12.34
N LEU A 16 8.06 44.59 12.56
CA LEU A 16 9.25 43.73 12.75
C LEU A 16 9.20 42.93 14.07
N VAL A 17 8.69 43.53 15.15
CA VAL A 17 8.47 42.84 16.44
C VAL A 17 7.31 41.84 16.33
N LEU A 18 6.27 42.13 15.54
CA LEU A 18 5.19 41.18 15.26
C LEU A 18 5.67 39.99 14.40
N TRP A 19 6.54 40.22 13.41
CA TRP A 19 7.14 39.15 12.61
C TRP A 19 8.15 38.29 13.40
N MET A 20 8.95 38.88 14.29
CA MET A 20 9.82 38.12 15.20
C MET A 20 9.03 37.36 16.27
N GLY A 21 7.91 37.92 16.75
CA GLY A 21 7.00 37.23 17.68
C GLY A 21 6.24 36.06 17.03
N VAL A 22 5.88 36.16 15.74
CA VAL A 22 5.27 35.07 14.97
C VAL A 22 6.31 34.00 14.60
N ALA A 23 7.56 34.39 14.32
CA ALA A 23 8.67 33.46 14.11
C ALA A 23 9.03 32.69 15.40
N ALA A 24 9.04 33.35 16.56
CA ALA A 24 9.30 32.72 17.86
C ALA A 24 8.13 31.86 18.38
N ALA A 25 6.92 32.05 17.85
CA ALA A 25 5.79 31.18 18.17
C ALA A 25 5.76 29.92 17.28
N LEU A 26 6.51 29.87 16.17
CA LEU A 26 6.64 28.68 15.32
C LEU A 26 7.69 27.67 15.83
N SER A 27 8.52 28.03 16.81
CA SER A 27 9.31 27.09 17.62
C SER A 27 8.48 26.40 18.71
N GLY A 28 7.26 25.98 18.36
CA GLY A 28 6.50 25.07 19.20
C GLY A 28 7.14 23.69 19.06
N CYS A 29 7.66 23.13 20.16
CA CYS A 29 8.29 21.82 20.23
C CYS A 29 7.50 20.77 19.43
N ALA A 30 7.93 20.53 18.20
CA ALA A 30 7.80 19.23 17.57
C ALA A 30 8.57 18.27 18.48
N ALA A 31 7.99 17.13 18.83
CA ALA A 31 8.82 16.04 19.32
C ALA A 31 9.90 15.84 18.26
N SER A 32 11.18 16.06 18.60
CA SER A 32 12.24 15.95 17.62
C SER A 32 12.26 14.49 17.17
N ARG A 33 11.89 14.24 15.92
CA ARG A 33 12.13 12.94 15.29
C ARG A 33 13.60 12.60 15.44
N ASN A 34 13.91 11.36 15.77
CA ASN A 34 15.27 10.85 15.71
C ASN A 34 15.43 10.08 14.40
N ALA A 35 15.38 10.82 13.29
CA ALA A 35 15.44 10.23 11.96
C ALA A 35 16.80 9.58 11.71
N VAL A 36 16.82 8.48 10.96
CA VAL A 36 18.03 7.75 10.60
C VAL A 36 18.99 8.65 9.81
N PRO A 37 20.25 8.82 10.25
CA PRO A 37 21.27 9.51 9.47
C PRO A 37 21.51 8.83 8.12
N SER A 38 21.75 9.62 7.06
CA SER A 38 21.83 9.11 5.68
C SER A 38 22.83 7.97 5.46
N HIS A 39 23.94 7.94 6.21
CA HIS A 39 24.96 6.91 6.13
C HIS A 39 24.56 5.59 6.79
N LEU A 40 23.56 5.58 7.68
CA LEU A 40 23.09 4.40 8.41
C LEU A 40 21.84 3.76 7.77
N VAL A 41 21.23 4.39 6.77
CA VAL A 41 19.97 3.92 6.15
C VAL A 41 20.05 2.48 5.61
N SER A 42 21.22 2.02 5.16
CA SER A 42 21.41 0.65 4.67
C SER A 42 21.57 -0.40 5.77
N GLU A 43 21.80 0.03 7.01
CA GLU A 43 22.17 -0.80 8.16
C GLU A 43 21.02 -0.92 9.17
N THR A 44 19.92 -0.19 8.95
CA THR A 44 18.76 -0.21 9.83
C THR A 44 18.01 -1.53 9.76
N HIS A 45 17.71 -2.06 10.94
CA HIS A 45 16.84 -3.20 11.12
C HIS A 45 15.75 -2.87 12.13
N PHE A 46 14.61 -3.55 12.02
CA PHE A 46 13.56 -3.42 13.02
C PHE A 46 14.02 -4.12 14.30
N ALA A 47 13.86 -3.45 15.45
CA ALA A 47 14.25 -4.01 16.73
C ALA A 47 13.51 -5.34 16.98
N GLY A 48 14.26 -6.42 17.16
CA GLY A 48 13.72 -7.74 17.53
C GLY A 48 13.31 -8.67 16.38
N ILE A 49 13.15 -8.17 15.14
CA ILE A 49 12.82 -9.03 13.98
C ILE A 49 13.72 -8.64 12.78
N PRO A 50 14.97 -9.13 12.72
CA PRO A 50 15.89 -8.79 11.64
C PRO A 50 15.46 -9.42 10.30
N ASN A 51 15.92 -8.85 9.18
CA ASN A 51 15.80 -9.40 7.83
C ASN A 51 14.38 -9.60 7.27
N VAL A 52 13.35 -8.97 7.85
CA VAL A 52 11.95 -9.06 7.36
C VAL A 52 11.57 -7.98 6.33
N ARG A 53 12.56 -7.23 5.83
CA ARG A 53 12.31 -6.20 4.81
C ARG A 53 13.48 -6.03 3.86
N THR A 54 13.19 -5.65 2.64
CA THR A 54 14.18 -5.37 1.59
C THR A 54 13.76 -4.20 0.72
N GLY A 55 14.71 -3.63 -0.02
CA GLY A 55 14.41 -2.66 -1.07
C GLY A 55 14.13 -3.39 -2.40
N TYR A 56 13.37 -2.76 -3.29
CA TYR A 56 12.96 -3.37 -4.56
C TYR A 56 14.11 -4.04 -5.35
N ASN A 57 15.24 -3.36 -5.51
CA ASN A 57 16.38 -3.89 -6.28
C ASN A 57 17.06 -5.13 -5.65
N ARG A 58 16.83 -5.38 -4.36
CA ARG A 58 17.37 -6.54 -3.63
C ARG A 58 16.30 -7.59 -3.36
N TYR A 59 15.08 -7.40 -3.87
CA TYR A 59 13.97 -8.31 -3.69
C TYR A 59 14.22 -9.60 -4.46
N ASP A 60 14.34 -10.68 -3.69
CA ASP A 60 14.59 -12.04 -4.15
C ASP A 60 13.78 -12.96 -3.22
N PRO A 61 12.56 -13.37 -3.60
CA PRO A 61 11.75 -14.25 -2.78
C PRO A 61 12.46 -15.57 -2.53
N ASP A 62 12.60 -15.94 -1.26
CA ASP A 62 13.22 -17.21 -0.91
C ASP A 62 12.22 -18.37 -1.07
N ILE A 63 12.01 -18.85 -2.29
CA ILE A 63 11.13 -19.99 -2.59
C ILE A 63 11.91 -21.23 -3.05
N ARG A 64 13.21 -21.26 -2.78
CA ARG A 64 14.12 -22.27 -3.34
C ARG A 64 13.78 -23.68 -2.89
N GLU A 65 13.35 -23.83 -1.64
CA GLU A 65 13.00 -25.14 -1.07
C GLU A 65 11.54 -25.55 -1.36
N SER A 66 10.70 -24.63 -1.87
CA SER A 66 9.27 -24.85 -2.07
C SER A 66 8.85 -25.06 -3.53
N LEU A 67 9.72 -24.71 -4.47
CA LEU A 67 9.58 -25.07 -5.88
C LEU A 67 10.15 -26.48 -6.14
N VAL A 68 9.48 -27.49 -5.60
CA VAL A 68 9.73 -28.92 -5.86
C VAL A 68 8.67 -29.50 -6.79
N ASP A 69 8.90 -30.72 -7.31
CA ASP A 69 7.97 -31.44 -8.18
C ASP A 69 6.52 -31.39 -7.67
N GLY A 70 5.60 -30.94 -8.53
CA GLY A 70 4.18 -30.76 -8.25
C GLY A 70 3.76 -29.39 -7.69
N ALA A 71 4.69 -28.48 -7.36
CA ALA A 71 4.37 -27.16 -6.81
C ALA A 71 3.70 -26.21 -7.82
N ASP A 72 2.66 -25.53 -7.39
CA ASP A 72 1.94 -24.52 -8.19
C ASP A 72 2.77 -23.23 -8.32
N CYS A 73 3.31 -22.95 -9.50
CA CYS A 73 4.05 -21.72 -9.78
C CYS A 73 3.10 -20.56 -10.18
N ASN A 74 2.18 -20.18 -9.28
CA ASN A 74 1.26 -19.08 -9.51
C ASN A 74 1.59 -17.89 -8.60
N PHE A 75 1.66 -16.70 -9.18
CA PHE A 75 1.92 -15.45 -8.46
C PHE A 75 0.69 -14.54 -8.56
N LEU A 76 0.41 -13.81 -7.49
CA LEU A 76 -0.66 -12.81 -7.45
C LEU A 76 -0.09 -11.46 -7.04
N ALA A 77 -0.38 -10.42 -7.82
CA ALA A 77 -0.08 -9.04 -7.48
C ALA A 77 -1.35 -8.20 -7.36
N LEU A 78 -1.49 -7.51 -6.23
CA LEU A 78 -2.67 -6.71 -5.89
C LEU A 78 -2.31 -5.23 -5.82
N SER A 79 -2.87 -4.44 -6.73
CA SER A 79 -2.55 -3.01 -6.81
C SER A 79 -3.18 -2.20 -5.67
N GLY A 80 -2.70 -0.97 -5.49
CA GLY A 80 -3.42 0.06 -4.75
C GLY A 80 -4.72 0.49 -5.43
N GLY A 81 -5.54 1.28 -4.72
CA GLY A 81 -6.84 1.72 -5.25
C GLY A 81 -7.84 2.30 -4.25
N GLY A 82 -7.51 2.32 -2.95
CA GLY A 82 -8.43 2.78 -1.90
C GLY A 82 -9.74 1.97 -1.90
N ALA A 83 -10.88 2.65 -1.81
CA ALA A 83 -12.21 2.01 -1.82
C ALA A 83 -12.46 1.08 -3.01
N LYS A 84 -11.76 1.31 -4.14
CA LYS A 84 -11.90 0.49 -5.34
C LYS A 84 -11.32 -0.93 -5.18
N GLY A 85 -10.58 -1.19 -4.10
CA GLY A 85 -10.18 -2.55 -3.69
C GLY A 85 -11.34 -3.53 -3.55
N ALA A 86 -12.58 -3.03 -3.37
CA ALA A 86 -13.78 -3.86 -3.38
C ALA A 86 -13.92 -4.67 -4.67
N PHE A 87 -13.48 -4.13 -5.81
CA PHE A 87 -13.45 -4.86 -7.08
C PHE A 87 -12.53 -6.09 -7.03
N GLY A 88 -11.29 -5.93 -6.56
CA GLY A 88 -10.35 -7.04 -6.44
C GLY A 88 -10.79 -8.08 -5.40
N ALA A 89 -11.37 -7.64 -4.28
CA ALA A 89 -12.00 -8.54 -3.32
C ALA A 89 -13.14 -9.35 -3.97
N GLY A 90 -14.00 -8.70 -4.74
CA GLY A 90 -15.06 -9.34 -5.52
C GLY A 90 -14.51 -10.40 -6.48
N ILE A 91 -13.47 -10.07 -7.26
CA ILE A 91 -12.82 -11.01 -8.17
C ILE A 91 -12.35 -12.27 -7.44
N LEU A 92 -11.63 -12.10 -6.32
CA LEU A 92 -11.09 -13.23 -5.57
C LEU A 92 -12.20 -14.14 -5.03
N CYS A 93 -13.26 -13.57 -4.45
CA CYS A 93 -14.41 -14.34 -3.96
C CYS A 93 -15.14 -15.04 -5.10
N GLY A 94 -15.42 -14.35 -6.20
CA GLY A 94 -16.11 -14.94 -7.35
C GLY A 94 -15.28 -15.99 -8.07
N TRP A 95 -13.95 -15.86 -8.07
CA TRP A 95 -13.05 -16.84 -8.65
C TRP A 95 -13.02 -18.13 -7.83
N SER A 96 -13.07 -18.04 -6.50
CA SER A 96 -13.21 -19.22 -5.63
C SER A 96 -14.49 -20.01 -5.91
N GLU A 97 -15.62 -19.33 -6.18
CA GLU A 97 -16.89 -19.99 -6.52
C GLU A 97 -16.82 -20.84 -7.80
N THR A 98 -15.85 -20.56 -8.68
CA THR A 98 -15.63 -21.41 -9.87
C THR A 98 -14.88 -22.70 -9.56
N GLY A 99 -14.25 -22.80 -8.38
CA GLY A 99 -13.35 -23.90 -8.01
C GLY A 99 -12.01 -23.88 -8.76
N THR A 100 -11.71 -22.82 -9.51
CA THR A 100 -10.48 -22.74 -10.36
C THR A 100 -9.45 -21.72 -9.87
N ARG A 101 -9.69 -21.05 -8.74
CA ARG A 101 -8.71 -20.12 -8.16
C ARG A 101 -7.48 -20.91 -7.72
N PRO A 102 -6.30 -20.64 -8.30
CA PRO A 102 -5.09 -21.38 -7.95
C PRO A 102 -4.66 -21.02 -6.53
N ASP A 103 -3.88 -21.92 -5.95
CA ASP A 103 -3.04 -21.56 -4.82
C ASP A 103 -1.85 -20.73 -5.32
N PHE A 104 -1.59 -19.62 -4.64
CA PHE A 104 -0.50 -18.71 -5.00
C PHE A 104 0.75 -19.01 -4.19
N GLN A 105 1.87 -19.20 -4.90
CA GLN A 105 3.20 -19.33 -4.34
C GLN A 105 3.69 -18.01 -3.74
N ILE A 106 3.41 -16.90 -4.44
CA ILE A 106 3.74 -15.55 -4.01
C ILE A 106 2.50 -14.68 -4.13
N VAL A 107 2.17 -13.95 -3.07
CA VAL A 107 1.16 -12.89 -3.09
C VAL A 107 1.81 -11.58 -2.68
N THR A 108 1.61 -10.54 -3.49
CA THR A 108 2.09 -9.18 -3.21
C THR A 108 0.95 -8.20 -3.12
N GLY A 109 1.11 -7.15 -2.31
CA GLY A 109 0.08 -6.13 -2.14
C GLY A 109 0.63 -4.75 -1.82
N VAL A 110 0.01 -3.72 -2.38
CA VAL A 110 0.26 -2.31 -2.03
C VAL A 110 -1.05 -1.61 -1.70
N SER A 111 -1.06 -0.77 -0.66
CA SER A 111 -2.23 0.02 -0.28
C SER A 111 -3.42 -0.88 0.03
N THR A 112 -4.59 -0.63 -0.57
CA THR A 112 -5.74 -1.54 -0.47
C THR A 112 -5.38 -2.99 -0.83
N GLY A 113 -4.46 -3.20 -1.78
CA GLY A 113 -3.95 -4.52 -2.14
C GLY A 113 -3.18 -5.20 -1.00
N ALA A 114 -2.49 -4.43 -0.15
CA ALA A 114 -1.85 -4.97 1.06
C ALA A 114 -2.85 -5.49 2.08
N LEU A 115 -4.06 -4.91 2.14
CA LEU A 115 -5.15 -5.39 3.01
C LEU A 115 -5.86 -6.62 2.44
N ILE A 116 -5.85 -6.80 1.11
CA ILE A 116 -6.44 -7.97 0.43
C ILE A 116 -5.46 -9.15 0.43
N ALA A 117 -4.16 -8.88 0.25
CA ALA A 117 -3.12 -9.87 0.04
C ALA A 117 -3.06 -10.97 1.10
N PRO A 118 -3.16 -10.69 2.42
CA PRO A 118 -3.21 -11.74 3.44
C PRO A 118 -4.36 -12.73 3.25
N PHE A 119 -5.57 -12.26 2.92
CA PHE A 119 -6.72 -13.13 2.70
C PHE A 119 -6.57 -13.96 1.42
N ALA A 120 -6.09 -13.35 0.34
CA ALA A 120 -5.79 -14.06 -0.90
C ALA A 120 -4.70 -15.14 -0.69
N PHE A 121 -3.68 -14.80 0.10
CA PHE A 121 -2.60 -15.68 0.50
C PHE A 121 -3.09 -16.84 1.37
N LEU A 122 -4.11 -16.63 2.20
CA LEU A 122 -4.74 -17.64 3.04
C LEU A 122 -5.79 -18.51 2.33
N GLY A 123 -6.14 -18.21 1.07
CA GLY A 123 -7.00 -19.05 0.26
C GLY A 123 -8.50 -18.86 0.52
N SER A 124 -9.33 -19.69 -0.12
CA SER A 124 -10.79 -19.46 -0.24
C SER A 124 -11.54 -19.56 1.08
N GLY A 125 -10.95 -20.24 2.08
CA GLY A 125 -11.50 -20.31 3.43
C GLY A 125 -11.57 -18.96 4.16
N TYR A 126 -10.97 -17.90 3.61
CA TYR A 126 -10.99 -16.53 4.15
C TYR A 126 -11.79 -15.54 3.27
N ASP A 127 -12.53 -16.04 2.30
CA ASP A 127 -13.29 -15.18 1.38
C ASP A 127 -14.46 -14.46 2.07
N ASP A 128 -15.04 -15.04 3.13
CA ASP A 128 -16.10 -14.40 3.92
C ASP A 128 -15.57 -13.21 4.74
N GLU A 129 -14.38 -13.34 5.33
CA GLU A 129 -13.68 -12.25 5.99
C GLU A 129 -13.31 -11.15 4.99
N LEU A 130 -12.77 -11.52 3.83
CA LEU A 130 -12.44 -10.58 2.75
C LEU A 130 -13.68 -9.83 2.25
N LYS A 131 -14.77 -10.55 2.00
CA LYS A 131 -16.06 -9.97 1.61
C LYS A 131 -16.57 -9.01 2.67
N THR A 132 -16.54 -9.42 3.95
CA THR A 132 -17.01 -8.57 5.05
C THR A 132 -16.21 -7.27 5.15
N ALA A 133 -14.88 -7.35 5.01
CA ALA A 133 -13.97 -6.20 5.04
C ALA A 133 -14.27 -5.16 3.95
N TYR A 134 -14.75 -5.58 2.77
CA TYR A 134 -15.02 -4.70 1.64
C TYR A 134 -16.51 -4.40 1.38
N THR A 135 -17.43 -5.04 2.10
CA THR A 135 -18.88 -4.83 1.91
C THR A 135 -19.60 -4.23 3.11
N THR A 136 -18.99 -4.28 4.30
CA THR A 136 -19.62 -3.77 5.53
C THR A 136 -19.06 -2.42 5.99
N VAL A 137 -17.82 -2.11 5.58
CA VAL A 137 -17.05 -0.92 5.97
C VAL A 137 -17.49 0.29 5.16
N GLY A 138 -17.58 1.45 5.80
CA GLY A 138 -17.79 2.73 5.12
C GLY A 138 -16.88 3.85 5.64
N SER A 139 -17.04 5.05 5.08
CA SER A 139 -16.18 6.22 5.39
C SER A 139 -16.05 6.53 6.88
N LYS A 140 -17.05 6.24 7.72
CA LYS A 140 -16.98 6.48 9.18
C LYS A 140 -16.09 5.49 9.92
N ASP A 141 -15.93 4.28 9.38
CA ASP A 141 -15.09 3.23 9.94
C ASP A 141 -13.62 3.44 9.55
N ILE A 142 -13.36 4.32 8.60
CA ILE A 142 -12.03 4.61 8.06
C ILE A 142 -11.56 6.02 8.47
N PHE A 143 -12.45 7.01 8.43
CA PHE A 143 -12.15 8.40 8.73
C PHE A 143 -12.90 8.89 9.97
N ARG A 144 -12.17 9.59 10.85
CA ARG A 144 -12.76 10.40 11.92
C ARG A 144 -12.39 11.88 11.74
N PHE A 145 -13.34 12.68 11.27
CA PHE A 145 -13.15 14.13 11.14
C PHE A 145 -13.21 14.80 12.53
N ARG A 146 -12.16 15.54 12.90
CA ARG A 146 -12.20 16.46 14.05
C ARG A 146 -12.73 17.82 13.60
N GLY A 147 -13.62 18.41 14.39
CA GLY A 147 -14.45 19.58 14.01
C GLY A 147 -13.69 20.86 13.58
N PRO A 148 -14.43 21.93 13.21
CA PRO A 148 -13.93 23.09 12.44
C PRO A 148 -12.79 23.89 13.08
N ILE A 149 -12.54 23.74 14.38
CA ILE A 149 -11.42 24.39 15.11
C ILE A 149 -10.04 23.80 14.74
N GLY A 150 -10.00 22.62 14.09
CA GLY A 150 -8.77 21.96 13.65
C GLY A 150 -8.06 22.61 12.45
N ILE A 151 -8.73 23.45 11.66
CA ILE A 151 -8.17 24.04 10.43
C ILE A 151 -7.02 25.03 10.72
N PHE A 152 -7.07 25.73 11.85
CA PHE A 152 -5.98 26.60 12.28
C PHE A 152 -4.75 25.85 12.85
N ARG A 153 -4.85 24.52 13.05
CA ARG A 153 -3.74 23.67 13.52
C ARG A 153 -2.92 23.04 12.39
N ILE A 154 -3.31 23.23 11.12
CA ILE A 154 -2.58 22.76 9.93
C ILE A 154 -1.11 23.22 9.93
N PHE A 155 -0.82 24.37 10.54
CA PHE A 155 0.55 24.90 10.63
C PHE A 155 1.34 24.42 11.86
N ARG A 156 0.76 23.61 12.77
CA ARG A 156 1.43 23.28 14.06
C ARG A 156 1.43 21.83 14.53
N ARG A 157 0.63 20.88 14.03
CA ARG A 157 0.76 19.43 14.34
C ARG A 157 0.18 18.51 13.25
N GLU A 158 0.75 17.31 13.21
CA GLU A 158 0.52 16.18 12.31
C GLU A 158 -0.96 15.95 11.91
N SER A 159 -1.18 15.87 10.58
CA SER A 159 -2.34 15.36 9.82
C SER A 159 -3.77 15.43 10.40
N TYR A 160 -4.71 15.90 9.57
CA TYR A 160 -6.11 16.20 9.88
C TYR A 160 -7.00 14.98 10.23
N VAL A 161 -6.51 13.75 10.01
CA VAL A 161 -7.26 12.49 10.18
C VAL A 161 -6.58 11.61 11.22
N GLU A 162 -7.34 11.09 12.19
CA GLU A 162 -6.83 10.04 13.08
C GLU A 162 -6.76 8.70 12.34
N THR A 163 -5.63 8.00 12.38
CA THR A 163 -5.50 6.60 11.91
C THR A 163 -6.26 5.60 12.78
N LYS A 164 -6.83 6.03 13.91
CA LYS A 164 -7.45 5.16 14.89
C LYS A 164 -8.53 4.23 14.29
N PRO A 165 -9.48 4.68 13.45
CA PRO A 165 -10.51 3.79 12.89
C PRO A 165 -9.94 2.71 11.97
N LEU A 166 -9.06 3.10 11.03
CA LEU A 166 -8.39 2.14 10.14
C LEU A 166 -7.51 1.15 10.91
N ARG A 167 -6.79 1.63 11.93
CA ARG A 167 -5.99 0.78 12.83
C ARG A 167 -6.88 -0.24 13.55
N GLU A 168 -8.00 0.20 14.14
CA GLU A 168 -8.94 -0.69 14.83
C GLU A 168 -9.58 -1.71 13.87
N LEU A 169 -9.82 -1.32 12.62
CA LEU A 169 -10.30 -2.25 11.58
C LEU A 169 -9.24 -3.31 11.27
N ILE A 170 -7.98 -2.91 11.07
CA ILE A 170 -6.85 -3.83 10.85
C ILE A 170 -6.67 -4.77 12.05
N GLU A 171 -6.77 -4.26 13.27
CA GLU A 171 -6.68 -5.06 14.51
C GLU A 171 -7.79 -6.11 14.61
N LYS A 172 -9.01 -5.79 14.15
CA LYS A 172 -10.14 -6.73 14.09
C LYS A 172 -9.99 -7.78 12.99
N MET A 173 -9.43 -7.40 11.84
CA MET A 173 -9.28 -8.28 10.68
C MET A 173 -8.12 -9.27 10.85
N PHE A 174 -7.03 -8.85 11.48
CA PHE A 174 -5.82 -9.65 11.61
C PHE A 174 -5.51 -9.90 13.07
N THR A 175 -5.93 -11.04 13.59
CA THR A 175 -5.69 -11.51 14.96
C THR A 175 -4.52 -12.51 14.99
N GLU A 176 -4.24 -13.08 16.16
CA GLU A 176 -3.28 -14.19 16.27
C GLU A 176 -3.66 -15.39 15.39
N ARG A 177 -4.96 -15.61 15.14
CA ARG A 177 -5.45 -16.68 14.25
C ARG A 177 -4.94 -16.49 12.83
N GLU A 178 -5.12 -15.29 12.26
CA GLU A 178 -4.66 -14.98 10.91
C GLU A 178 -3.13 -15.00 10.84
N LEU A 179 -2.45 -14.47 11.86
CA LEU A 179 -0.99 -14.49 11.91
C LEU A 179 -0.44 -15.92 11.92
N ALA A 180 -0.99 -16.81 12.76
CA ALA A 180 -0.57 -18.21 12.82
C ALA A 180 -0.81 -18.96 11.49
N ALA A 181 -1.95 -18.71 10.83
CA ALA A 181 -2.24 -19.33 9.54
C ALA A 181 -1.31 -18.82 8.42
N ILE A 182 -0.87 -17.56 8.49
CA ILE A 182 0.13 -17.00 7.56
C ILE A 182 1.50 -17.63 7.81
N ALA A 183 1.90 -17.79 9.08
CA ALA A 183 3.14 -18.47 9.45
C ALA A 183 3.17 -19.92 8.93
N GLU A 184 2.07 -20.66 9.07
CA GLU A 184 1.94 -22.04 8.54
C GLU A 184 2.14 -22.09 7.01
N ARG A 185 1.49 -21.20 6.26
CA ARG A 185 1.68 -21.12 4.79
C ARG A 185 3.09 -20.67 4.41
N HIS A 186 3.72 -19.83 5.24
CA HIS A 186 5.11 -19.41 5.04
C HIS A 186 6.09 -20.57 5.26
N ALA A 187 5.89 -21.37 6.32
CA ALA A 187 6.65 -22.58 6.60
C ALA A 187 6.45 -23.65 5.51
N ALA A 188 5.26 -23.70 4.91
CA ALA A 188 4.99 -24.50 3.71
C ALA A 188 5.60 -23.92 2.42
N GLY A 189 6.39 -22.85 2.53
CA GLY A 189 7.22 -22.32 1.45
C GLY A 189 6.59 -21.22 0.61
N ARG A 190 5.36 -20.79 0.91
CA ARG A 190 4.69 -19.68 0.21
C ARG A 190 5.19 -18.33 0.75
N ARG A 191 5.06 -17.26 -0.03
CA ARG A 191 5.51 -15.93 0.37
C ARG A 191 4.42 -14.86 0.23
N LEU A 192 4.34 -13.99 1.24
CA LEU A 192 3.43 -12.86 1.30
C LEU A 192 4.23 -11.58 1.49
N TYR A 193 4.13 -10.66 0.53
CA TYR A 193 4.88 -9.41 0.55
C TYR A 193 3.98 -8.19 0.50
N VAL A 194 4.32 -7.17 1.30
CA VAL A 194 3.61 -5.89 1.33
C VAL A 194 4.56 -4.73 1.10
N GLY A 195 4.16 -3.77 0.27
CA GLY A 195 4.94 -2.59 -0.05
C GLY A 195 4.57 -1.35 0.78
N THR A 196 5.56 -0.63 1.29
CA THR A 196 5.41 0.72 1.85
C THR A 196 6.43 1.68 1.27
N THR A 197 6.22 2.98 1.43
CA THR A 197 7.18 4.00 1.01
C THR A 197 7.87 4.57 2.25
N ASN A 198 9.18 4.36 2.39
CA ASN A 198 9.99 5.11 3.36
C ASN A 198 10.21 6.52 2.78
N LEU A 199 9.56 7.51 3.40
CA LEU A 199 9.51 8.87 2.90
C LEU A 199 10.80 9.66 3.21
N ASP A 200 11.57 9.26 4.23
CA ASP A 200 12.84 9.92 4.55
C ASP A 200 13.94 9.58 3.52
N SER A 201 13.94 8.34 3.02
CA SER A 201 14.93 7.83 2.06
C SER A 201 14.43 7.79 0.62
N HIS A 202 13.15 8.10 0.38
CA HIS A 202 12.47 7.97 -0.91
C HIS A 202 12.59 6.57 -1.53
N ARG A 203 12.47 5.53 -0.70
CA ARG A 203 12.63 4.13 -1.12
C ARG A 203 11.35 3.33 -0.94
N PHE A 204 11.07 2.48 -1.90
CA PHE A 204 10.07 1.43 -1.75
C PHE A 204 10.65 0.32 -0.88
N VAL A 205 9.90 -0.06 0.15
CA VAL A 205 10.27 -1.09 1.12
C VAL A 205 9.27 -2.22 1.01
N ILE A 206 9.78 -3.41 0.71
CA ILE A 206 9.02 -4.65 0.68
C ILE A 206 9.21 -5.35 2.02
N TRP A 207 8.10 -5.70 2.67
CA TRP A 207 8.05 -6.41 3.93
C TRP A 207 7.67 -7.87 3.68
N ASP A 208 8.43 -8.82 4.23
CA ASP A 208 8.08 -10.23 4.24
C ASP A 208 7.13 -10.50 5.40
N MET A 209 5.84 -10.50 5.10
CA MET A 209 4.79 -10.64 6.09
C MET A 209 4.72 -12.07 6.64
N GLY A 210 5.17 -13.06 5.86
CA GLY A 210 5.28 -14.44 6.30
C GLY A 210 6.42 -14.61 7.30
N ALA A 211 7.59 -14.03 7.03
CA ALA A 211 8.71 -14.05 7.96
C ALA A 211 8.40 -13.27 9.26
N ILE A 212 7.65 -12.16 9.18
CA ILE A 212 7.13 -11.48 10.39
C ILE A 212 6.25 -12.44 11.20
N ALA A 213 5.31 -13.11 10.55
CA ALA A 213 4.38 -14.03 11.20
C ALA A 213 5.08 -15.25 11.83
N ASP A 214 6.08 -15.80 11.14
CA ASP A 214 6.82 -16.99 11.55
C ASP A 214 7.98 -16.69 12.53
N SER A 215 8.27 -15.42 12.80
CA SER A 215 9.42 -15.01 13.63
C SER A 215 9.41 -15.49 15.08
N GLY A 216 8.24 -15.86 15.62
CA GLY A 216 8.07 -16.17 17.05
C GLY A 216 8.25 -14.96 17.98
N HIS A 217 8.42 -13.76 17.45
CA HIS A 217 8.66 -12.56 18.24
C HIS A 217 7.35 -12.05 18.90
N PRO A 218 7.34 -11.67 20.19
CA PRO A 218 6.14 -11.18 20.88
C PRO A 218 5.45 -9.98 20.22
N GLU A 219 6.19 -9.15 19.48
CA GLU A 219 5.66 -7.98 18.77
C GLU A 219 5.33 -8.25 17.29
N ALA A 220 5.40 -9.51 16.82
CA ALA A 220 5.15 -9.87 15.42
C ALA A 220 3.78 -9.38 14.93
N LEU A 221 2.72 -9.58 15.74
CA LEU A 221 1.37 -9.14 15.39
C LEU A 221 1.24 -7.61 15.30
N ASP A 222 1.89 -6.87 16.20
CA ASP A 222 1.89 -5.41 16.16
C ASP A 222 2.62 -4.92 14.92
N LEU A 223 3.80 -5.46 14.63
CA LEU A 223 4.56 -5.12 13.43
C LEU A 223 3.76 -5.43 12.16
N PHE A 224 3.15 -6.62 12.07
CA PHE A 224 2.32 -7.04 10.94
C PHE A 224 1.21 -6.01 10.67
N ARG A 225 0.43 -5.67 11.70
CA ARG A 225 -0.66 -4.68 11.59
C ARG A 225 -0.14 -3.28 11.26
N LYS A 226 1.02 -2.91 11.81
CA LYS A 226 1.66 -1.61 11.59
C LYS A 226 2.15 -1.45 10.15
N VAL A 227 2.69 -2.51 9.54
CA VAL A 227 3.06 -2.54 8.11
C VAL A 227 1.83 -2.38 7.23
N LEU A 228 0.74 -3.10 7.51
CA LEU A 228 -0.52 -2.94 6.79
C LEU A 228 -1.09 -1.52 6.90
N LEU A 229 -1.05 -0.94 8.10
CA LEU A 229 -1.48 0.44 8.33
C LEU A 229 -0.63 1.42 7.52
N ALA A 230 0.69 1.25 7.52
CA ALA A 230 1.62 2.09 6.76
C ALA A 230 1.36 1.99 5.26
N SER A 231 1.18 0.77 4.74
CA SER A 231 0.89 0.53 3.32
C SER A 231 -0.40 1.21 2.87
N ALA A 232 -1.40 1.33 3.74
CA ALA A 232 -2.69 1.97 3.45
C ALA A 232 -2.77 3.47 3.87
N SER A 233 -1.67 4.07 4.36
CA SER A 233 -1.66 5.46 4.85
C SER A 233 -1.34 6.46 3.74
N ILE A 234 -2.34 6.77 2.91
CA ILE A 234 -2.22 7.69 1.77
C ILE A 234 -1.86 9.11 2.27
N PRO A 235 -0.77 9.73 1.77
CA PRO A 235 -0.39 11.09 2.13
C PRO A 235 -1.52 12.11 1.94
N GLY A 236 -1.72 12.99 2.93
CA GLY A 236 -2.79 13.99 2.93
C GLY A 236 -4.15 13.46 3.42
N ALA A 237 -4.42 12.16 3.26
CA ALA A 237 -5.60 11.50 3.82
C ALA A 237 -5.34 10.89 5.21
N PHE A 238 -4.12 10.39 5.45
CA PHE A 238 -3.71 9.79 6.73
C PHE A 238 -2.33 10.32 7.17
N PRO A 239 -2.06 10.36 8.50
CA PRO A 239 -0.72 10.60 9.02
C PRO A 239 0.22 9.46 8.59
N PRO A 240 1.53 9.75 8.47
CA PRO A 240 2.51 8.70 8.29
C PRO A 240 2.59 7.77 9.51
N VAL A 241 3.14 6.57 9.30
CA VAL A 241 3.43 5.59 10.34
C VAL A 241 4.93 5.56 10.59
N TYR A 242 5.33 5.65 11.86
CA TYR A 242 6.74 5.66 12.26
C TYR A 242 7.18 4.29 12.77
N PHE A 243 8.25 3.75 12.19
CA PHE A 243 8.85 2.49 12.62
C PHE A 243 10.09 2.77 13.48
N PRO A 244 10.14 2.28 14.72
CA PRO A 244 11.38 2.27 15.47
C PRO A 244 12.37 1.31 14.78
N VAL A 245 13.59 1.76 14.57
CA VAL A 245 14.67 0.97 13.98
C VAL A 245 15.95 1.15 14.78
N GLU A 246 16.85 0.18 14.67
CA GLU A 246 18.17 0.24 15.28
C GLU A 246 19.26 0.24 14.21
N ALA A 247 20.28 1.06 14.41
CA ALA A 247 21.52 1.09 13.64
C ALA A 247 22.66 1.52 14.58
N ASP A 248 23.83 0.87 14.49
CA ASP A 248 24.98 1.14 15.38
C ASP A 248 24.66 1.10 16.89
N GLY A 249 23.66 0.30 17.29
CA GLY A 249 23.21 0.21 18.68
C GLY A 249 22.41 1.42 19.18
N GLU A 250 22.10 2.38 18.30
CA GLU A 250 21.22 3.52 18.58
C GLU A 250 19.83 3.32 17.97
N LYS A 251 18.82 3.94 18.61
CA LYS A 251 17.41 3.85 18.21
C LYS A 251 17.00 5.06 17.39
N PHE A 252 16.49 4.83 16.20
CA PHE A 252 15.98 5.84 15.28
C PHE A 252 14.52 5.57 14.91
N ASP A 253 13.92 6.49 14.15
CA ASP A 253 12.63 6.30 13.52
C ASP A 253 12.68 6.49 12.00
N GLU A 254 11.93 5.64 11.29
CA GLU A 254 11.67 5.78 9.86
C GLU A 254 10.21 6.16 9.61
N MET A 255 9.99 7.18 8.77
CA MET A 255 8.65 7.60 8.36
C MET A 255 8.19 6.81 7.14
N HIS A 256 7.10 6.08 7.28
CA HIS A 256 6.47 5.32 6.19
C HIS A 256 5.08 5.83 5.86
N VAL A 257 4.76 5.81 4.57
CA VAL A 257 3.44 6.11 4.01
C VAL A 257 3.06 5.02 3.01
N ASP A 258 1.90 5.19 2.39
CA ASP A 258 1.37 4.28 1.36
C ASP A 258 2.44 3.94 0.30
N GLY A 259 2.57 2.64 0.00
CA GLY A 259 3.55 2.14 -0.97
C GLY A 259 3.28 2.67 -2.38
N GLY A 260 2.03 3.03 -2.67
CA GLY A 260 1.56 3.62 -3.91
C GLY A 260 2.36 4.82 -4.36
N VAL A 261 2.86 5.63 -3.41
CA VAL A 261 3.69 6.81 -3.70
C VAL A 261 4.87 6.47 -4.61
N ILE A 262 5.45 5.27 -4.45
CA ILE A 262 6.55 4.79 -5.30
C ILE A 262 6.12 3.65 -6.23
N ALA A 263 5.25 2.73 -5.82
CA ALA A 263 4.83 1.60 -6.67
C ALA A 263 3.33 1.32 -6.52
N GLY A 264 2.58 1.36 -7.62
CA GLY A 264 1.14 1.08 -7.63
C GLY A 264 0.81 -0.41 -7.52
N VAL A 265 1.73 -1.27 -7.93
CA VAL A 265 1.69 -2.74 -7.86
C VAL A 265 3.13 -3.27 -8.03
N PHE A 266 3.43 -4.49 -7.57
CA PHE A 266 4.72 -5.13 -7.83
C PHE A 266 4.58 -6.66 -7.94
N GLY A 267 5.42 -7.30 -8.75
CA GLY A 267 5.34 -8.74 -9.04
C GLY A 267 6.17 -9.63 -8.11
N TYR A 268 6.58 -10.79 -8.63
CA TYR A 268 7.46 -11.73 -7.92
C TYR A 268 8.90 -11.23 -7.78
N GLY A 269 9.32 -10.25 -8.57
CA GLY A 269 10.56 -9.51 -8.36
C GLY A 269 11.70 -9.98 -9.26
N PRO A 270 12.58 -9.04 -9.66
CA PRO A 270 13.44 -9.19 -10.84
C PRO A 270 14.56 -10.22 -10.70
N ARG A 271 14.75 -10.78 -9.50
CA ARG A 271 15.83 -11.72 -9.18
C ARG A 271 15.36 -13.17 -9.12
N LEU A 272 14.06 -13.42 -9.02
CA LEU A 272 13.56 -14.77 -8.72
C LEU A 272 14.04 -15.80 -9.76
N PHE A 273 13.76 -15.56 -11.05
CA PHE A 273 14.11 -16.52 -12.10
C PHE A 273 15.61 -16.61 -12.37
N GLN A 274 16.34 -15.50 -12.16
CA GLN A 274 17.80 -15.53 -12.17
C GLN A 274 18.32 -16.49 -11.08
N THR A 275 17.83 -16.33 -9.85
CA THR A 275 18.17 -17.17 -8.71
C THR A 275 17.79 -18.64 -8.93
N MET A 276 16.61 -18.91 -9.50
CA MET A 276 16.16 -20.26 -9.83
C MET A 276 17.07 -20.92 -10.86
N GLN A 277 17.46 -20.20 -11.92
CA GLN A 277 18.38 -20.67 -12.93
C GLN A 277 19.77 -20.97 -12.33
N GLU A 278 20.33 -20.07 -11.52
CA GLU A 278 21.61 -20.25 -10.82
C GLU A 278 21.57 -21.47 -9.88
N SER A 279 20.44 -21.72 -9.23
CA SER A 279 20.22 -22.82 -8.29
C SER A 279 19.78 -24.13 -8.98
N ARG A 280 19.64 -24.14 -10.31
CA ARG A 280 19.13 -25.28 -11.11
C ARG A 280 17.74 -25.76 -10.68
N ILE A 281 16.90 -24.85 -10.23
CA ILE A 281 15.50 -25.10 -9.90
C ILE A 281 14.69 -24.85 -11.18
N ALA A 282 13.98 -25.88 -11.63
CA ALA A 282 13.10 -25.78 -12.78
C ALA A 282 11.66 -26.10 -12.32
N PRO A 283 10.69 -25.21 -12.52
CA PRO A 283 9.30 -25.53 -12.23
C PRO A 283 8.82 -26.57 -13.24
N GLU A 284 8.14 -27.62 -12.77
CA GLU A 284 7.60 -28.67 -13.67
C GLU A 284 6.50 -28.15 -14.61
N ARG A 285 5.84 -27.05 -14.24
CA ARG A 285 4.75 -26.43 -14.99
C ARG A 285 5.05 -24.95 -15.27
N PRO A 286 4.57 -24.40 -16.40
CA PRO A 286 4.74 -22.99 -16.71
C PRO A 286 4.12 -22.09 -15.64
N CYS A 287 4.94 -21.21 -15.09
CA CYS A 287 4.52 -20.24 -14.09
C CYS A 287 3.50 -19.26 -14.68
N SER A 288 2.66 -18.69 -13.81
CA SER A 288 1.72 -17.62 -14.20
C SER A 288 1.72 -16.51 -13.17
N ILE A 289 1.68 -15.26 -13.61
CA ILE A 289 1.43 -14.10 -12.76
C ILE A 289 0.05 -13.53 -13.09
N TYR A 290 -0.77 -13.40 -12.05
CA TYR A 290 -2.07 -12.74 -12.10
C TYR A 290 -1.95 -11.37 -11.44
N VAL A 291 -2.40 -10.32 -12.12
CA VAL A 291 -2.38 -8.96 -11.61
C VAL A 291 -3.80 -8.41 -11.53
N ILE A 292 -4.24 -8.07 -10.31
CA ILE A 292 -5.54 -7.43 -10.10
C ILE A 292 -5.29 -5.94 -9.87
N MET A 293 -5.63 -5.15 -10.90
CA MET A 293 -5.62 -3.70 -10.85
C MET A 293 -6.95 -3.22 -10.27
N ASN A 294 -6.93 -2.79 -9.01
CA ASN A 294 -8.10 -2.28 -8.30
C ASN A 294 -8.63 -0.95 -8.85
N GLY A 295 -8.06 -0.38 -9.91
CA GLY A 295 -8.49 0.86 -10.53
C GLY A 295 -8.70 0.72 -12.03
N LYS A 296 -9.23 1.78 -12.64
CA LYS A 296 -9.17 1.97 -14.10
C LYS A 296 -7.75 2.31 -14.54
N LEU A 297 -7.38 1.86 -15.74
CA LEU A 297 -6.09 2.17 -16.35
C LEU A 297 -6.17 3.44 -17.20
N SER A 298 -7.31 3.70 -17.86
CA SER A 298 -7.50 4.92 -18.64
C SER A 298 -7.88 6.14 -17.79
N SER A 299 -7.79 7.32 -18.40
CA SER A 299 -8.32 8.56 -17.81
C SER A 299 -9.69 8.90 -18.38
N GLU A 300 -10.66 9.08 -17.49
CA GLU A 300 -11.89 9.79 -17.83
C GLU A 300 -11.65 11.30 -17.71
N TYR A 301 -12.18 12.06 -18.69
CA TYR A 301 -12.17 13.51 -18.61
C TYR A 301 -13.06 13.97 -17.45
N GLU A 302 -12.50 14.80 -16.59
CA GLU A 302 -13.20 15.41 -15.47
C GLU A 302 -12.64 16.81 -15.25
N GLN A 303 -13.53 17.80 -15.12
CA GLN A 303 -13.10 19.15 -14.79
C GLN A 303 -12.59 19.18 -13.35
N THR A 304 -11.31 19.52 -13.19
CA THR A 304 -10.69 19.64 -11.86
C THR A 304 -11.16 20.92 -11.17
N ASP A 305 -11.59 20.81 -9.92
CA ASP A 305 -11.93 21.96 -9.08
C ASP A 305 -10.68 22.85 -8.86
N PRO A 306 -10.78 24.18 -9.04
CA PRO A 306 -9.61 25.07 -8.97
C PRO A 306 -9.06 25.30 -7.55
N ARG A 307 -9.64 24.70 -6.51
CA ARG A 307 -9.12 24.78 -5.14
C ARG A 307 -7.75 24.07 -5.03
N PHE A 308 -6.81 24.70 -4.33
CA PHE A 308 -5.44 24.18 -4.16
C PHE A 308 -5.39 22.70 -3.73
N ILE A 309 -6.19 22.31 -2.74
CA ILE A 309 -6.25 20.92 -2.25
C ILE A 309 -6.75 19.96 -3.34
N ALA A 310 -7.76 20.36 -4.11
CA ALA A 310 -8.31 19.54 -5.19
C ALA A 310 -7.31 19.37 -6.35
N ILE A 311 -6.52 20.41 -6.65
CA ILE A 311 -5.44 20.34 -7.65
C ILE A 311 -4.34 19.37 -7.19
N VAL A 312 -3.92 19.46 -5.92
CA VAL A 312 -2.91 18.55 -5.35
C VAL A 312 -3.40 17.10 -5.39
N ASP A 313 -4.64 16.85 -4.96
CA ASP A 313 -5.24 15.52 -4.97
C ASP A 313 -5.38 14.94 -6.38
N ARG A 314 -5.85 15.75 -7.35
CA ARG A 314 -5.93 15.33 -8.75
C ARG A 314 -4.56 15.04 -9.34
N SER A 315 -3.56 15.86 -9.03
CA SER A 315 -2.18 15.67 -9.50
C SER A 315 -1.59 14.37 -8.94
N PHE A 316 -1.77 14.13 -7.64
CA PHE A 316 -1.33 12.91 -6.98
C PHE A 316 -2.03 11.68 -7.57
N SER A 317 -3.36 11.71 -7.71
CA SER A 317 -4.14 10.63 -8.33
C SER A 317 -3.74 10.35 -9.79
N THR A 318 -3.35 11.38 -10.54
CA THR A 318 -2.86 11.25 -11.92
C THR A 318 -1.49 10.57 -11.96
N LEU A 319 -0.56 11.00 -11.11
CA LEU A 319 0.76 10.36 -10.97
C LEU A 319 0.62 8.89 -10.54
N MET A 320 -0.22 8.63 -9.54
CA MET A 320 -0.52 7.28 -9.06
C MET A 320 -1.02 6.35 -10.16
N ARG A 321 -1.95 6.82 -10.99
CA ARG A 321 -2.48 6.02 -12.11
C ARG A 321 -1.42 5.75 -13.16
N ARG A 322 -0.65 6.79 -13.54
CA ARG A 322 0.46 6.64 -14.49
C ARG A 322 1.49 5.64 -13.96
N LYS A 323 1.83 5.73 -12.68
CA LYS A 323 2.78 4.81 -12.04
C LYS A 323 2.26 3.38 -12.01
N ALA A 324 1.01 3.17 -11.62
CA ALA A 324 0.38 1.85 -11.64
C ALA A 324 0.39 1.21 -13.05
N TRP A 325 0.21 2.01 -14.10
CA TRP A 325 0.34 1.54 -15.48
C TRP A 325 1.79 1.18 -15.86
N THR A 326 2.76 2.02 -15.48
CA THR A 326 4.18 1.72 -15.68
C THR A 326 4.57 0.42 -14.95
N ASP A 327 4.13 0.24 -13.71
CA ASP A 327 4.42 -0.96 -12.90
C ASP A 327 3.82 -2.23 -13.50
N LEU A 328 2.58 -2.14 -14.00
CA LEU A 328 1.97 -3.24 -14.74
C LEU A 328 2.80 -3.61 -15.98
N SER A 329 3.32 -2.60 -16.68
CA SER A 329 4.17 -2.79 -17.87
C SER A 329 5.54 -3.38 -17.54
N GLU A 330 6.12 -3.00 -16.40
CA GLU A 330 7.34 -3.62 -15.88
C GLU A 330 7.11 -5.10 -15.54
N ILE A 331 6.01 -5.44 -14.86
CA ILE A 331 5.64 -6.83 -14.55
C ILE A 331 5.43 -7.64 -15.83
N HIS A 332 4.78 -7.07 -16.86
CA HIS A 332 4.61 -7.73 -18.15
C HIS A 332 5.96 -8.02 -18.82
N SER A 333 6.85 -7.03 -18.90
CA SER A 333 8.19 -7.17 -19.48
C SER A 333 9.04 -8.20 -18.73
N GLU A 334 8.96 -8.20 -17.40
CA GLU A 334 9.62 -9.19 -16.55
C GLU A 334 9.08 -10.60 -16.80
N ALA A 335 7.76 -10.74 -16.87
CA ALA A 335 7.10 -12.01 -17.19
C ALA A 335 7.47 -12.54 -18.58
N GLU A 336 7.54 -11.68 -19.61
CA GLU A 336 7.99 -12.08 -20.95
C GLU A 336 9.45 -12.55 -20.95
N LYS A 337 10.33 -11.83 -20.24
CA LYS A 337 11.74 -12.20 -20.11
C LYS A 337 11.94 -13.55 -19.43
N ASP A 338 11.11 -13.85 -18.43
CA ASP A 338 11.23 -15.01 -17.57
C ASP A 338 10.34 -16.21 -18.01
N ASP A 339 9.67 -16.11 -19.18
CA ASP A 339 8.71 -17.10 -19.71
C ASP A 339 7.56 -17.43 -18.73
N VAL A 340 7.10 -16.40 -18.01
CA VAL A 340 5.95 -16.47 -17.10
C VAL A 340 4.70 -16.00 -17.82
N ARG A 341 3.61 -16.76 -17.74
CA ARG A 341 2.31 -16.35 -18.32
C ARG A 341 1.75 -15.15 -17.59
N PHE A 342 1.67 -14.02 -18.26
CA PHE A 342 1.11 -12.78 -17.71
C PHE A 342 -0.40 -12.71 -17.92
N ARG A 343 -1.13 -12.35 -16.86
CA ARG A 343 -2.58 -12.17 -16.85
C ARG A 343 -2.93 -10.99 -15.97
N TYR A 344 -3.73 -10.05 -16.47
CA TYR A 344 -4.26 -8.98 -15.61
C TYR A 344 -5.75 -8.73 -15.81
N VAL A 345 -6.34 -8.09 -14.82
CA VAL A 345 -7.69 -7.55 -14.86
C VAL A 345 -7.70 -6.17 -14.21
N ALA A 346 -8.52 -5.27 -14.75
CA ALA A 346 -8.76 -3.94 -14.20
C ALA A 346 -10.27 -3.65 -14.15
N ILE A 347 -10.66 -2.58 -13.47
CA ILE A 347 -12.05 -2.11 -13.56
C ILE A 347 -12.34 -1.78 -15.04
N PRO A 348 -13.40 -2.36 -15.66
CA PRO A 348 -13.70 -2.15 -17.06
C PRO A 348 -13.87 -0.66 -17.39
N GLU A 349 -13.36 -0.24 -18.54
CA GLU A 349 -13.45 1.16 -18.98
C GLU A 349 -14.90 1.62 -19.19
N THR A 350 -15.82 0.69 -19.47
CA THR A 350 -17.26 0.96 -19.59
C THR A 350 -17.97 1.17 -18.25
N TYR A 351 -17.35 0.81 -17.12
CA TYR A 351 -17.96 0.95 -15.81
C TYR A 351 -17.87 2.40 -15.32
N VAL A 352 -19.01 3.05 -15.06
CA VAL A 352 -19.03 4.41 -14.52
C VAL A 352 -18.83 4.37 -13.01
N LEU A 353 -17.75 4.97 -12.53
CA LEU A 353 -17.47 5.07 -11.10
C LEU A 353 -18.48 6.01 -10.42
N SER A 354 -18.82 5.69 -9.16
CA SER A 354 -19.65 6.56 -8.33
C SER A 354 -18.94 7.90 -8.10
N ASP A 355 -19.69 9.00 -8.20
CA ASP A 355 -19.26 10.37 -7.88
C ASP A 355 -19.16 10.62 -6.37
N LYS A 356 -19.79 9.76 -5.56
CA LYS A 356 -19.71 9.81 -4.10
C LYS A 356 -18.24 9.77 -3.61
N PRO A 357 -17.85 10.67 -2.70
CA PRO A 357 -16.47 10.75 -2.23
C PRO A 357 -16.11 9.62 -1.26
N GLY A 358 -14.85 9.16 -1.34
CA GLY A 358 -14.24 8.29 -0.33
C GLY A 358 -14.75 6.84 -0.34
N PHE A 359 -14.90 6.26 0.86
CA PHE A 359 -15.29 4.86 1.07
C PHE A 359 -16.81 4.75 1.26
N ASP A 360 -17.58 5.08 0.22
CA ASP A 360 -19.03 4.88 0.23
C ASP A 360 -19.38 3.39 0.14
N LYS A 361 -20.15 2.91 1.11
CA LYS A 361 -20.50 1.49 1.25
C LYS A 361 -21.29 0.95 0.04
N ASP A 362 -22.23 1.72 -0.50
CA ASP A 362 -23.03 1.26 -1.64
C ASP A 362 -22.17 1.19 -2.91
N ALA A 363 -21.29 2.17 -3.12
CA ALA A 363 -20.35 2.19 -4.23
C ALA A 363 -19.37 1.01 -4.14
N MET A 364 -18.83 0.73 -2.96
CA MET A 364 -17.97 -0.43 -2.70
C MET A 364 -18.71 -1.74 -2.96
N ASN A 365 -19.95 -1.89 -2.48
CA ASN A 365 -20.76 -3.09 -2.74
C ASN A 365 -21.02 -3.32 -4.24
N LYS A 366 -21.27 -2.26 -5.02
CA LYS A 366 -21.43 -2.38 -6.48
C LYS A 366 -20.13 -2.81 -7.16
N LEU A 367 -18.99 -2.28 -6.72
CA LEU A 367 -17.68 -2.68 -7.24
C LEU A 367 -17.33 -4.13 -6.86
N PHE A 368 -17.65 -4.55 -5.63
CA PHE A 368 -17.53 -5.94 -5.20
C PHE A 368 -18.37 -6.86 -6.09
N GLU A 369 -19.64 -6.54 -6.29
CA GLU A 369 -20.54 -7.33 -7.13
C GLU A 369 -20.05 -7.40 -8.58
N LEU A 370 -19.55 -6.28 -9.13
CA LEU A 370 -18.94 -6.25 -10.46
C LEU A 370 -17.79 -7.26 -10.57
N GLY A 371 -16.84 -7.23 -9.62
CA GLY A 371 -15.71 -8.16 -9.60
C GLY A 371 -16.15 -9.61 -9.41
N PHE A 372 -17.08 -9.84 -8.50
CA PHE A 372 -17.62 -11.17 -8.18
C PHE A 372 -18.31 -11.81 -9.39
N VAL A 373 -19.22 -11.09 -10.02
CA VAL A 373 -19.94 -11.58 -11.21
C VAL A 373 -18.96 -11.80 -12.36
N SER A 374 -18.03 -10.87 -12.59
CA SER A 374 -17.03 -10.99 -13.66
C SER A 374 -16.17 -12.25 -13.50
N ALA A 375 -15.72 -12.56 -12.29
CA ALA A 375 -14.98 -13.78 -11.96
C ALA A 375 -15.84 -15.04 -12.16
N ARG A 376 -17.06 -15.04 -11.62
CA ARG A 376 -17.95 -16.19 -11.68
C ARG A 376 -18.44 -16.51 -13.09
N SER A 377 -18.59 -15.51 -13.97
CA SER A 377 -19.06 -15.71 -15.35
C SER A 377 -17.94 -16.05 -16.34
N GLY A 378 -16.73 -16.38 -15.86
CA GLY A 378 -15.58 -16.69 -16.69
C GLY A 378 -14.80 -15.42 -17.03
N LEU A 379 -14.09 -14.88 -16.03
CA LEU A 379 -13.28 -13.68 -16.18
C LEU A 379 -12.31 -13.81 -17.34
N VAL A 380 -12.37 -12.85 -18.25
CA VAL A 380 -11.39 -12.70 -19.33
C VAL A 380 -10.20 -11.94 -18.75
N TRP A 381 -9.09 -12.65 -18.58
CA TRP A 381 -7.81 -12.06 -18.25
C TRP A 381 -7.19 -11.47 -19.50
N ASP A 382 -6.72 -10.23 -19.41
CA ASP A 382 -5.90 -9.64 -20.46
C ASP A 382 -4.48 -10.21 -20.38
N GLU A 383 -3.94 -10.66 -21.51
CA GLU A 383 -2.59 -11.26 -21.62
C GLU A 383 -1.56 -10.30 -22.24
N SER A 384 -2.00 -9.12 -22.67
CA SER A 384 -1.15 -8.11 -23.32
C SER A 384 -1.62 -6.71 -22.92
N ILE A 385 -0.70 -5.79 -22.68
CA ILE A 385 -1.06 -4.40 -22.33
C ILE A 385 -1.38 -3.63 -23.61
N ARG A 386 -2.68 -3.45 -23.90
CA ARG A 386 -3.15 -2.75 -25.12
C ARG A 386 -3.60 -1.31 -24.87
N ILE A 387 -3.80 -0.93 -23.61
CA ILE A 387 -4.37 0.37 -23.22
C ILE A 387 -3.37 1.06 -22.29
N GLY A 388 -3.03 2.31 -22.61
CA GLY A 388 -2.24 3.19 -21.75
C GLY A 388 -2.94 4.52 -21.50
N PRO A 389 -2.62 5.20 -20.38
CA PRO A 389 -3.22 6.47 -20.01
C PRO A 389 -2.75 7.63 -20.90
#